data_AF-A0A397VNP7-F1
#
_entry.id   AF-A0A397VNP7-F1
#
_cell.length_a   1.000
_cell.length_b   1.000
_cell.length_c   1.000
_cell.angle_alpha   90.00
_cell.angle_beta   90.00
_cell.angle_gamma   90.00
#
_symmetry.space_group_name_H-M   'P 1'
#
loop_
_entity.id
_entity.type
_entity.pdbx_description
1 polymer ?
#
loop_
_entity_poly.entity_id
_entity_poly.type
_entity_poly.pdbx_seq_one_letter_code
_entity_poly.pdbx_strand_id
1 'polypeptide(L)'
;MVLPSEWAGPNPEISRALELLNLPENEPAFLLDIGCGSGLSGEILDEEGHMWVGMDISPSMLQVALDREVEGDLFLQDVGQGMGFRPGTFDGAIRIQERQRTKGRQRKSIKEKDWVLHKKEIARMRGTKNVPLDSKYTARKRKPRF
;
A
#
# COMPACT_ATOMS: atom_id res chain seq x y z
N MET A 1 3.62 -22.31 -21.55
CA MET A 1 2.97 -21.48 -22.57
C MET A 1 3.30 -20.04 -22.22
N VAL A 2 3.98 -19.30 -23.09
CA VAL A 2 4.41 -17.92 -22.82
C VAL A 2 3.41 -16.99 -23.50
N LEU A 3 2.81 -16.06 -22.74
CA LEU A 3 1.83 -15.13 -23.30
C LEU A 3 2.53 -14.12 -24.24
N PRO A 4 1.90 -13.72 -25.37
CA PRO A 4 2.50 -12.77 -26.31
C PRO A 4 2.79 -11.40 -25.68
N SER A 5 3.88 -10.77 -26.09
CA SER A 5 4.38 -9.48 -25.59
C SER A 5 3.52 -8.25 -25.92
N GLU A 6 2.31 -8.48 -26.46
CA GLU A 6 1.40 -7.46 -26.98
C GLU A 6 0.22 -7.21 -26.03
N TRP A 7 0.03 -8.09 -25.03
CA TRP A 7 -0.95 -7.93 -23.95
C TRP A 7 -0.41 -7.07 -22.80
N ALA A 8 -0.07 -5.82 -23.09
CA ALA A 8 0.13 -4.78 -22.08
C ALA A 8 -1.20 -4.08 -21.76
N GLY A 9 -2.23 -4.88 -21.42
CA GLY A 9 -3.52 -4.39 -20.92
C GLY A 9 -3.43 -3.91 -19.46
N PRO A 10 -4.57 -3.55 -18.83
CA PRO A 10 -4.62 -3.20 -17.43
C PRO A 10 -4.08 -4.32 -16.53
N ASN A 11 -3.69 -3.94 -15.32
CA ASN A 11 -2.62 -4.58 -14.55
C ASN A 11 -2.72 -6.12 -14.44
N PRO A 12 -1.75 -6.90 -14.99
CA PRO A 12 -1.93 -8.31 -15.31
C PRO A 12 -2.11 -9.22 -14.08
N GLU A 13 -1.71 -8.77 -12.90
CA GLU A 13 -2.02 -9.42 -11.63
C GLU A 13 -3.53 -9.51 -11.33
N ILE A 14 -4.35 -8.56 -11.80
CA ILE A 14 -5.79 -8.46 -11.48
C ILE A 14 -6.62 -9.34 -12.42
N SER A 15 -6.45 -9.20 -13.73
CA SER A 15 -7.13 -10.07 -14.71
C SER A 15 -6.83 -11.55 -14.44
N ARG A 16 -5.58 -11.87 -14.06
CA ARG A 16 -5.21 -13.24 -13.69
C ARG A 16 -5.89 -13.72 -12.39
N ALA A 17 -6.23 -12.83 -11.46
CA ALA A 17 -6.98 -13.20 -10.27
C ALA A 17 -8.45 -13.49 -10.60
N LEU A 18 -9.06 -12.73 -11.52
CA LEU A 18 -10.42 -12.98 -12.01
C LEU A 18 -10.53 -14.33 -12.75
N GLU A 19 -9.59 -14.61 -13.65
CA GLU A 19 -9.48 -15.94 -14.28
C GLU A 19 -9.40 -17.09 -13.25
N LEU A 20 -8.75 -16.87 -12.11
CA LEU A 20 -8.59 -17.86 -11.05
C LEU A 20 -9.83 -18.03 -10.16
N LEU A 21 -10.75 -17.07 -10.14
CA LEU A 21 -12.05 -17.22 -9.47
C LEU A 21 -12.99 -18.18 -10.21
N ASN A 22 -12.78 -18.39 -11.52
CA ASN A 22 -13.60 -19.28 -12.36
C ASN A 22 -15.10 -18.91 -12.25
N LEU A 23 -15.40 -17.62 -12.36
CA LEU A 23 -16.76 -17.07 -12.39
C LEU A 23 -17.48 -17.47 -13.70
N PRO A 24 -18.82 -17.46 -13.74
CA PRO A 24 -19.55 -17.68 -14.98
C PRO A 24 -19.20 -16.61 -16.04
N GLU A 25 -18.93 -17.04 -17.27
CA GLU A 25 -18.60 -16.12 -18.36
C GLU A 25 -19.81 -15.25 -18.74
N ASN A 26 -19.59 -13.95 -18.90
CA ASN A 26 -20.60 -12.94 -19.30
C ASN A 26 -21.72 -12.67 -18.27
N GLU A 27 -21.53 -13.03 -16.99
CA GLU A 27 -22.46 -12.70 -15.91
C GLU A 27 -21.80 -11.77 -14.87
N PRO A 28 -22.48 -10.70 -14.40
CA PRO A 28 -21.98 -9.88 -13.30
C PRO A 28 -21.88 -10.68 -11.99
N ALA A 29 -20.70 -10.69 -11.38
CA ALA A 29 -20.49 -11.23 -10.04
C ALA A 29 -20.48 -10.13 -8.97
N PHE A 30 -20.77 -10.49 -7.72
CA PHE A 30 -20.60 -9.62 -6.56
C PHE A 30 -19.36 -10.02 -5.76
N LEU A 31 -18.35 -9.15 -5.74
CA LEU A 31 -17.00 -9.46 -5.28
C LEU A 31 -16.57 -8.64 -4.06
N LEU A 32 -15.70 -9.24 -3.24
CA LEU A 32 -15.04 -8.55 -2.12
C LEU A 32 -13.57 -8.27 -2.44
N ASP A 33 -13.18 -7.00 -2.49
CA ASP A 33 -11.78 -6.59 -2.65
C ASP A 33 -11.12 -6.35 -1.27
N ILE A 34 -10.29 -7.31 -0.86
CA ILE A 34 -9.61 -7.33 0.43
C ILE A 34 -8.29 -6.58 0.33
N GLY A 35 -8.19 -5.46 1.06
CA GLY A 35 -7.07 -4.53 0.96
C GLY A 35 -7.16 -3.65 -0.28
N CYS A 36 -8.38 -3.18 -0.61
CA CYS A 36 -8.68 -2.41 -1.83
C CYS A 36 -7.88 -1.11 -1.95
N GLY A 37 -7.29 -0.62 -0.85
CA GLY A 37 -6.39 0.52 -0.84
C GLY A 37 -7.02 1.77 -1.45
N SER A 38 -6.48 2.21 -2.59
CA SER A 38 -6.94 3.39 -3.34
C SER A 38 -7.93 3.05 -4.46
N GLY A 39 -8.58 1.89 -4.43
CA GLY A 39 -9.62 1.47 -5.39
C GLY A 39 -9.10 0.98 -6.76
N LEU A 40 -7.79 0.87 -6.95
CA LEU A 40 -7.18 0.49 -8.25
C LEU A 40 -7.61 -0.90 -8.76
N SER A 41 -7.86 -1.84 -7.86
CA SER A 41 -8.39 -3.16 -8.20
C SER A 41 -9.89 -3.09 -8.50
N GLY A 42 -10.63 -2.31 -7.72
CA GLY A 42 -12.04 -2.02 -7.94
C GLY A 42 -12.35 -1.38 -9.30
N GLU A 43 -11.54 -0.39 -9.73
CA GLU A 43 -11.64 0.22 -11.07
C GLU A 43 -11.62 -0.83 -12.20
N ILE A 44 -10.86 -1.93 -12.04
CA ILE A 44 -10.82 -3.04 -13.01
C ILE A 44 -12.00 -4.02 -12.82
N LEU A 45 -12.54 -4.16 -11.61
CA LEU A 45 -13.80 -4.89 -11.41
C LEU A 45 -14.97 -4.18 -12.10
N ASP A 46 -15.00 -2.85 -12.05
CA ASP A 46 -15.97 -2.01 -12.76
C ASP A 46 -15.83 -2.18 -14.28
N GLU A 47 -14.60 -2.14 -14.82
CA GLU A 47 -14.32 -2.39 -16.26
C GLU A 47 -14.76 -3.79 -16.73
N GLU A 48 -14.61 -4.82 -15.90
CA GLU A 48 -15.03 -6.21 -16.18
C GLU A 48 -16.53 -6.44 -15.88
N GLY A 49 -17.27 -5.40 -15.48
CA GLY A 49 -18.72 -5.46 -15.27
C GLY A 49 -19.15 -6.20 -13.99
N HIS A 50 -18.30 -6.21 -12.97
CA HIS A 50 -18.57 -6.83 -11.67
C HIS A 50 -18.91 -5.77 -10.60
N MET A 51 -19.89 -6.08 -9.75
CA MET A 51 -20.19 -5.27 -8.58
C MET A 51 -19.21 -5.62 -7.45
N TRP A 52 -18.74 -4.66 -6.67
CA TRP A 52 -17.77 -4.96 -5.61
C TRP A 52 -17.91 -4.12 -4.35
N VAL A 53 -17.35 -4.65 -3.26
CA VAL A 53 -17.16 -3.98 -1.97
C VAL A 53 -15.69 -3.97 -1.63
N GLY A 54 -15.15 -2.80 -1.31
CA GLY A 54 -13.76 -2.61 -0.87
C GLY A 54 -13.62 -2.60 0.65
N MET A 55 -12.65 -3.36 1.17
CA MET A 55 -12.22 -3.25 2.57
C MET A 55 -10.73 -2.90 2.68
N ASP A 56 -10.39 -1.88 3.45
CA ASP A 56 -8.99 -1.59 3.81
C ASP A 56 -8.87 -1.13 5.27
N ILE A 57 -7.71 -1.37 5.88
CA ILE A 57 -7.39 -0.97 7.26
C ILE A 57 -6.87 0.47 7.35
N SER A 58 -6.55 1.10 6.21
CA SER A 58 -5.91 2.41 6.11
C SER A 58 -6.91 3.50 5.69
N PRO A 59 -7.36 4.37 6.62
CA PRO A 59 -8.27 5.48 6.28
C PRO A 59 -7.69 6.40 5.20
N SER A 60 -6.37 6.59 5.19
CA SER A 60 -5.68 7.42 4.19
C SER A 60 -5.66 6.82 2.78
N MET A 61 -5.81 5.50 2.64
CA MET A 61 -5.93 4.87 1.31
C MET A 61 -7.36 4.94 0.82
N LEU A 62 -8.34 4.65 1.70
CA LEU A 62 -9.76 4.80 1.40
C LEU A 62 -10.14 6.26 1.04
N GLN A 63 -9.51 7.25 1.67
CA GLN A 63 -9.68 8.65 1.24
C GLN A 63 -9.23 8.86 -0.21
N VAL A 64 -8.14 8.23 -0.66
CA VAL A 64 -7.71 8.33 -2.07
C VAL A 64 -8.69 7.61 -3.01
N ALA A 65 -9.34 6.53 -2.56
CA ALA A 65 -10.39 5.87 -3.33
C ALA A 65 -11.67 6.75 -3.42
N LEU A 66 -12.07 7.39 -2.32
CA LEU A 66 -13.17 8.38 -2.31
C LEU A 66 -12.86 9.60 -3.18
N ASP A 67 -11.64 10.13 -3.12
CA ASP A 67 -11.18 11.27 -3.95
C ASP A 67 -11.12 10.92 -5.45
N ARG A 68 -11.21 9.63 -5.82
CA ARG A 68 -11.31 9.13 -7.19
C ARG A 68 -12.73 8.84 -7.65
N GLU A 69 -13.72 8.91 -6.75
CA GLU A 69 -15.13 8.63 -7.04
C GLU A 69 -15.37 7.21 -7.62
N VAL A 70 -14.68 6.19 -7.06
CA VAL A 70 -14.86 4.78 -7.44
C VAL A 70 -16.29 4.27 -7.19
N GLU A 71 -16.78 3.31 -7.99
CA GLU A 71 -18.19 2.88 -7.94
C GLU A 71 -18.52 1.96 -6.74
N GLY A 72 -17.57 1.12 -6.31
CA GLY A 72 -17.79 0.15 -5.23
C GLY A 72 -17.83 0.76 -3.82
N ASP A 73 -18.67 0.17 -2.95
CA ASP A 73 -18.83 0.59 -1.55
C ASP A 73 -17.53 0.35 -0.75
N LEU A 74 -17.10 1.36 0.03
CA LEU A 74 -15.83 1.33 0.77
C LEU A 74 -16.02 1.24 2.29
N PHE A 75 -15.36 0.28 2.93
CA PHE A 75 -15.41 0.06 4.37
C PHE A 75 -14.01 0.09 5.02
N LEU A 76 -13.87 0.92 6.06
CA LEU A 76 -12.71 0.90 6.95
C LEU A 76 -12.81 -0.30 7.91
N GLN A 77 -12.09 -1.39 7.61
CA GLN A 77 -12.20 -2.65 8.35
C GLN A 77 -10.86 -3.39 8.45
N ASP A 78 -10.57 -3.93 9.64
CA ASP A 78 -9.50 -4.89 9.84
C ASP A 78 -10.03 -6.31 9.62
N VAL A 79 -9.62 -6.93 8.52
CA VAL A 79 -10.01 -8.30 8.13
C VAL A 79 -9.54 -9.34 9.17
N GLY A 80 -8.51 -9.03 9.96
CA GLY A 80 -8.05 -9.87 11.08
C GLY A 80 -9.03 -9.95 12.25
N GLN A 81 -10.01 -9.04 12.33
CA GLN A 81 -11.07 -9.02 13.34
C GLN A 81 -12.37 -9.70 12.87
N GLY A 82 -12.34 -10.29 11.67
CA GLY A 82 -13.52 -10.83 11.00
C GLY A 82 -14.25 -9.76 10.17
N MET A 83 -15.23 -10.22 9.40
CA MET A 83 -16.01 -9.39 8.48
C MET A 83 -17.49 -9.61 8.76
N GLY A 84 -18.29 -8.54 8.86
CA GLY A 84 -19.69 -8.57 9.29
C GLY A 84 -20.70 -9.16 8.29
N PHE A 85 -20.22 -9.91 7.30
CA PHE A 85 -21.03 -10.47 6.23
C PHE A 85 -21.54 -11.87 6.56
N ARG A 86 -22.61 -12.30 5.88
CA ARG A 86 -23.11 -13.67 6.02
C ARG A 86 -22.29 -14.62 5.13
N PRO A 87 -22.16 -15.90 5.48
CA PRO A 87 -21.59 -16.89 4.55
C PRO A 87 -22.37 -16.89 3.23
N GLY A 88 -21.64 -16.89 2.10
CA GLY A 88 -22.25 -16.79 0.76
C GLY A 88 -22.78 -15.41 0.37
N THR A 89 -22.33 -14.32 1.01
CA THR A 89 -22.66 -12.95 0.57
C THR A 89 -22.02 -12.57 -0.75
N PHE A 90 -20.82 -13.08 -1.06
CA PHE A 90 -20.06 -12.75 -2.27
C PHE A 90 -19.80 -14.02 -3.09
N ASP A 91 -19.77 -13.87 -4.42
CA ASP A 91 -19.44 -14.94 -5.37
C ASP A 91 -17.93 -15.22 -5.39
N GLY A 92 -17.13 -14.22 -5.06
CA GLY A 92 -15.68 -14.31 -4.97
C GLY A 92 -15.07 -13.23 -4.09
N ALA A 93 -13.80 -13.41 -3.74
CA ALA A 93 -13.01 -12.41 -3.04
C ALA A 93 -11.60 -12.34 -3.64
N ILE A 94 -11.13 -11.14 -3.94
CA ILE A 94 -9.77 -10.90 -4.41
C ILE A 94 -8.95 -10.23 -3.29
N ARG A 95 -7.62 -10.36 -3.39
CA ARG A 95 -6.68 -9.61 -2.56
C ARG A 95 -5.44 -9.32 -3.38
N ILE A 96 -5.38 -8.15 -4.00
CA ILE A 96 -4.29 -7.81 -4.92
C ILE A 96 -3.24 -6.99 -4.19
N GLN A 97 -2.05 -7.56 -4.00
CA GLN A 97 -0.94 -6.81 -3.45
C GLN A 97 -0.21 -6.07 -4.56
N GLU A 98 -0.77 -4.92 -4.95
CA GLU A 98 -0.15 -3.97 -5.86
C GLU A 98 1.23 -3.58 -5.33
N ARG A 99 2.29 -4.13 -5.93
CA ARG A 99 3.67 -3.69 -5.65
C ARG A 99 3.85 -2.37 -6.38
N GLN A 100 3.34 -1.29 -5.77
CA GLN A 100 3.68 0.05 -6.19
C GLN A 100 5.20 0.14 -6.33
N ARG A 101 5.64 0.21 -7.59
CA ARG A 101 6.90 0.85 -7.96
C ARG A 101 6.74 2.32 -7.60
N THR A 102 6.79 2.61 -6.31
CA THR A 102 7.14 3.94 -5.83
C THR A 102 8.39 4.29 -6.61
N LYS A 103 8.30 5.31 -7.49
CA LYS A 103 9.46 6.04 -7.98
C LYS A 103 10.07 6.60 -6.71
N GLY A 104 11.02 5.84 -6.16
CA GLY A 104 11.08 5.60 -4.72
C GLY A 104 10.98 6.90 -3.96
N ARG A 105 9.96 7.04 -3.08
CA ARG A 105 9.69 8.29 -2.34
C ARG A 105 11.03 8.81 -1.85
N GLN A 106 11.56 9.83 -2.51
CA GLN A 106 12.96 10.23 -2.38
C GLN A 106 13.15 10.53 -0.90
N ARG A 107 13.75 9.58 -0.17
CA ARG A 107 14.08 9.75 1.24
C ARG A 107 15.08 10.87 1.23
N LYS A 108 14.59 12.11 1.42
CA LYS A 108 15.41 13.34 1.43
C LYS A 108 16.65 12.98 2.22
N SER A 109 17.80 12.99 1.55
CA SER A 109 19.03 12.48 2.14
C SER A 109 19.29 13.27 3.41
N ILE A 110 19.04 12.66 4.57
CA ILE A 110 19.31 13.30 5.85
C ILE A 110 20.81 13.51 5.83
N LYS A 111 21.24 14.77 5.81
CA LYS A 111 22.66 15.10 5.72
C LYS A 111 23.33 14.47 6.94
N GLU A 112 24.52 13.91 6.72
CA GLU A 112 25.27 13.12 7.71
C GLU A 112 25.38 13.83 9.08
N LYS A 113 25.44 15.18 9.07
CA LYS A 113 25.42 16.04 10.25
C LYS A 113 24.06 16.14 10.96
N ASP A 114 22.98 16.32 10.21
CA ASP A 114 21.64 16.55 10.77
C ASP A 114 21.15 15.31 11.53
N TRP A 115 21.48 14.12 11.01
CA TRP A 115 21.26 12.83 11.69
C TRP A 115 21.99 12.72 13.03
N VAL A 116 23.25 13.17 13.09
CA VAL A 116 24.06 13.13 14.31
C VAL A 116 23.53 14.11 15.36
N LEU A 117 23.08 15.30 14.94
CA LEU A 117 22.45 16.27 15.83
C LEU A 117 21.12 15.73 16.40
N HIS A 118 20.24 15.21 15.54
CA HIS A 118 18.96 14.62 15.95
C HIS A 118 19.15 13.44 16.93
N LYS A 119 20.15 12.58 16.71
CA LYS A 119 20.50 11.51 17.66
C LYS A 119 20.96 12.02 19.03
N LYS A 120 21.76 13.09 19.07
CA LYS A 120 22.16 13.73 20.32
C LYS A 120 20.96 14.34 21.05
N GLU A 121 20.05 14.98 20.32
CA GLU A 121 18.83 15.56 20.88
C GLU A 121 17.91 14.48 21.48
N ILE A 122 17.67 13.39 20.77
CA ILE A 122 16.97 12.22 21.31
C ILE A 122 17.64 11.69 22.58
N ALA A 123 18.98 11.59 22.60
CA ALA A 123 19.72 11.14 23.78
C ALA A 123 19.57 12.10 24.98
N ARG A 124 19.55 13.43 24.74
CA ARG A 124 19.27 14.45 25.77
C ARG A 124 17.85 14.33 26.31
N MET A 125 16.84 14.22 25.43
CA MET A 125 15.43 14.01 25.82
C MET A 125 15.23 12.71 26.62
N ARG A 126 15.98 11.65 26.29
CA ARG A 126 15.98 10.37 27.03
C ARG A 126 16.81 10.41 28.33
N GLY A 127 17.27 11.57 28.78
CA GLY A 127 18.03 11.72 30.03
C GLY A 127 19.42 11.07 30.03
N THR A 128 19.99 10.78 28.85
CA THR A 128 21.33 10.19 28.76
C THR A 128 22.36 11.19 29.29
N LYS A 129 23.01 10.86 30.40
CA LYS A 129 24.09 11.67 30.97
C LYS A 129 25.31 11.65 30.03
N ASN A 130 26.04 12.76 29.96
CA ASN A 130 27.27 12.94 29.15
C ASN A 130 27.10 12.96 27.61
N VAL A 131 25.96 13.40 27.07
CA VAL A 131 25.86 13.68 25.62
C VAL A 131 26.74 14.88 25.25
N PRO A 132 27.74 14.75 24.35
CA PRO A 132 28.64 15.85 24.02
C PRO A 132 27.92 17.05 23.41
N LEU A 133 28.30 18.26 23.83
CA LEU A 133 27.82 19.52 23.26
C LEU A 133 28.07 19.60 21.75
N ASP A 134 27.26 20.41 21.07
CA ASP A 134 27.39 20.62 19.63
C ASP A 134 28.44 21.69 19.33
N SER A 135 29.27 21.41 18.33
CA SER A 135 30.47 22.18 18.03
C SER A 135 30.75 22.21 16.53
N LYS A 136 31.63 23.13 16.10
CA LYS A 136 32.14 23.23 14.70
C LYS A 136 32.69 21.91 14.15
N TYR A 137 33.08 20.97 15.01
CA TYR A 137 33.66 19.67 14.65
C TYR A 137 32.66 18.50 14.72
N THR A 138 31.39 18.75 15.08
CA THR A 138 30.35 17.71 15.16
C THR A 138 30.06 17.14 13.76
N ALA A 139 30.03 15.81 13.67
CA ALA A 139 29.90 15.03 12.42
C ALA A 139 30.98 15.28 11.34
N ARG A 140 32.13 15.88 11.69
CA ARG A 140 33.27 15.98 10.76
C ARG A 140 33.99 14.62 10.67
N LYS A 141 34.14 14.09 9.44
CA LYS A 141 34.97 12.90 9.17
C LYS A 141 36.40 13.12 9.69
N ARG A 142 36.89 12.19 10.51
CA ARG A 142 38.27 12.17 11.02
C ARG A 142 39.09 11.26 10.12
N LYS A 143 40.31 11.67 9.75
CA LYS A 143 41.25 10.77 9.07
C LYS A 143 41.60 9.62 10.03
N PRO A 144 41.70 8.36 9.56
CA PRO A 144 42.25 7.30 10.39
C PRO A 144 43.68 7.66 10.77
N ARG A 145 44.03 7.43 12.03
CA ARG A 145 45.42 7.43 12.50
C ARG A 145 45.80 5.96 12.64
N PHE A 146 46.67 5.51 11.75
CA PHE A 146 47.44 4.29 11.91
C PHE A 146 48.76 4.66 12.58
#